data_AF-A0A8T0A1Q5-F1
#
_entry.id   AF-A0A8T0A1Q5-F1
#
_cell.length_a   1.000
_cell.length_b   1.000
_cell.length_c   1.000
_cell.angle_alpha   90.00
_cell.angle_beta   90.00
_cell.angle_gamma   90.00
#
_symmetry.space_group_name_H-M   'P 1'
#
loop_
_entity.id
_entity.type
_entity.pdbx_description
1 polymer ?
#
loop_
_entity_poly.entity_id
_entity_poly.type
_entity_poly.pdbx_seq_one_letter_code
_entity_poly.pdbx_strand_id
1 'polypeptide(L)'
;CSSCKKLKIIGNTKYVKFEYLKNKQNCDQLIVQCGLKKGTEVILQWYKDNQNMGVSFMEYKGQSNIRKTINCNKNGEYELEENGIKTLITAIECIVAFSHEEL
;
A
#
# COMPACT_ATOMS: atom_id res chain seq x y z
N CYS A 1 19.14 10.92 0.49
CA CYS A 1 17.83 10.92 -0.19
C CYS A 1 16.97 11.99 0.44
N SER A 2 16.01 12.53 -0.28
CA SER A 2 15.07 13.52 0.27
C SER A 2 14.10 12.84 1.22
N SER A 3 13.57 13.59 2.20
CA SER A 3 12.47 13.10 3.02
C SER A 3 11.20 13.08 2.17
N CYS A 4 10.48 11.95 2.18
CA CYS A 4 9.28 11.84 1.38
C CYS A 4 8.09 12.56 1.98
N LYS A 5 7.27 13.17 1.12
CA LYS A 5 5.96 13.72 1.51
C LYS A 5 5.09 12.60 2.08
N LYS A 6 4.26 12.91 3.08
CA LYS A 6 3.32 11.94 3.65
C LYS A 6 2.37 11.41 2.58
N LEU A 7 2.21 10.09 2.53
CA LEU A 7 1.23 9.41 1.69
C LEU A 7 -0.18 9.64 2.28
N LYS A 8 -1.14 10.06 1.44
CA LYS A 8 -2.55 10.18 1.85
C LYS A 8 -3.17 8.79 1.98
N ILE A 9 -3.99 8.59 3.01
CA ILE A 9 -4.84 7.40 3.14
C ILE A 9 -6.26 7.81 2.75
N ILE A 10 -6.86 7.05 1.85
CA ILE A 10 -8.26 7.19 1.44
C ILE A 10 -9.07 6.10 2.15
N GLY A 11 -10.30 6.43 2.51
CA GLY A 11 -11.23 5.49 3.13
C GLY A 11 -10.87 5.15 4.57
N ASN A 12 -11.11 3.89 4.95
CA ASN A 12 -10.99 3.47 6.34
C ASN A 12 -9.55 3.13 6.72
N THR A 13 -8.98 3.94 7.61
CA THR A 13 -7.59 3.77 8.06
C THR A 13 -7.39 2.60 9.02
N LYS A 14 -8.46 2.03 9.60
CA LYS A 14 -8.34 0.95 10.60
C LYS A 14 -7.75 -0.35 10.03
N TYR A 15 -7.72 -0.48 8.71
CA TYR A 15 -7.20 -1.64 7.99
C TYR A 15 -5.83 -1.40 7.36
N VAL A 16 -5.25 -0.22 7.59
CA VAL A 16 -3.97 0.19 7.03
C VAL A 16 -2.95 0.28 8.15
N LYS A 17 -1.83 -0.43 8.00
CA LYS A 17 -0.66 -0.28 8.86
C LYS A 17 0.54 0.14 8.02
N PHE A 18 1.29 1.09 8.54
CA PHE A 18 2.56 1.52 7.97
C PHE A 18 3.73 1.08 8.84
N GLU A 19 4.80 0.68 8.17
CA GLU A 19 6.11 0.45 8.77
C GLU A 19 7.13 1.30 8.01
N TYR A 20 7.81 2.17 8.74
CA TYR A 20 8.79 3.11 8.19
C TYR A 20 10.19 2.56 8.40
N LEU A 21 10.93 2.41 7.31
CA LEU A 21 12.26 1.82 7.27
C LEU A 21 13.21 2.67 6.43
N LYS A 22 14.47 2.26 6.38
CA LYS A 22 15.47 2.76 5.43
C LYS A 22 15.82 1.67 4.43
N ASN A 23 15.88 2.01 3.15
CA ASN A 23 16.37 1.09 2.12
C ASN A 23 17.91 0.97 2.16
N LYS A 24 18.48 0.11 1.29
CA LYS A 24 19.95 -0.11 1.23
C LYS A 24 20.76 1.16 0.92
N GLN A 25 20.15 2.17 0.32
CA GLN A 25 20.73 3.47 0.01
C GLN A 25 20.44 4.53 1.09
N ASN A 26 19.92 4.11 2.25
CA ASN A 26 19.52 4.97 3.36
C ASN A 26 18.41 5.99 3.01
N CYS A 27 17.59 5.70 1.99
CA CYS A 27 16.37 6.46 1.69
C CYS A 27 15.20 5.96 2.51
N ASP A 28 14.22 6.84 2.75
CA ASP A 28 12.96 6.42 3.36
C ASP A 28 12.28 5.31 2.54
N GLN A 29 11.82 4.29 3.23
CA GLN A 29 11.03 3.20 2.67
C GLN A 29 9.81 3.00 3.55
N LEU A 30 8.69 2.71 2.92
CA LEU A 30 7.41 2.50 3.58
C LEU A 30 6.88 1.13 3.18
N ILE A 31 6.63 0.27 4.15
CA ILE A 31 5.84 -0.93 3.93
C ILE A 31 4.39 -0.58 4.30
N VAL A 32 3.51 -0.67 3.32
CA VAL A 32 2.06 -0.61 3.54
C VAL A 32 1.55 -2.03 3.72
N GLN A 33 0.77 -2.25 4.77
CA GLN A 33 -0.04 -3.43 4.94
C GLN A 33 -1.52 -3.04 4.93
N CYS A 34 -2.27 -3.66 4.03
CA CYS A 34 -3.72 -3.57 3.96
C CYS A 34 -4.30 -4.94 4.34
N GLY A 35 -5.11 -5.02 5.38
CA GLY A 35 -5.66 -6.30 5.84
C GLY A 35 -6.11 -6.31 7.29
N LEU A 36 -6.84 -7.36 7.65
CA LEU A 36 -7.49 -7.55 8.95
C LEU A 36 -7.10 -8.90 9.57
N LYS A 37 -7.70 -9.22 10.74
CA LYS A 37 -7.68 -10.58 11.30
C LYS A 37 -8.10 -11.60 10.23
N LYS A 38 -7.57 -12.83 10.37
CA LYS A 38 -7.76 -13.98 9.47
C LYS A 38 -9.20 -14.07 8.94
N GLY A 39 -9.38 -14.16 7.61
CA GLY A 39 -10.69 -14.34 6.96
C GLY A 39 -11.30 -13.11 6.27
N THR A 40 -10.61 -11.96 6.27
CA THR A 40 -11.07 -10.77 5.54
C THR A 40 -10.42 -10.68 4.17
N GLU A 41 -11.22 -10.43 3.14
CA GLU A 41 -10.73 -10.14 1.81
C GLU A 41 -10.59 -8.64 1.59
N VAL A 42 -9.40 -8.21 1.17
CA VAL A 42 -9.09 -6.80 0.94
C VAL A 42 -8.42 -6.58 -0.41
N ILE A 43 -8.52 -5.35 -0.88
CA ILE A 43 -7.90 -4.85 -2.10
C ILE A 43 -7.08 -3.62 -1.71
N LEU A 44 -5.81 -3.58 -2.12
CA LEU A 44 -4.95 -2.41 -1.95
C LEU A 44 -4.87 -1.65 -3.26
N GLN A 45 -5.39 -0.43 -3.29
CA GLN A 45 -5.36 0.46 -4.45
C GLN A 45 -4.44 1.66 -4.20
N TRP A 46 -3.76 2.15 -5.22
CA TRP A 46 -2.90 3.33 -5.14
C TRP A 46 -3.21 4.35 -6.22
N TYR A 47 -2.91 5.60 -5.90
CA TYR A 47 -3.33 6.76 -6.68
C TYR A 47 -2.20 7.77 -6.84
N LYS A 48 -2.26 8.54 -7.93
CA LYS A 48 -1.52 9.78 -8.13
C LYS A 48 -2.52 10.89 -8.42
N ASP A 49 -2.56 11.91 -7.58
CA ASP A 49 -3.43 13.08 -7.75
C ASP A 49 -4.91 12.74 -8.02
N ASN A 50 -5.41 11.72 -7.31
CA ASN A 50 -6.75 11.12 -7.43
C ASN A 50 -6.98 10.23 -8.67
N GLN A 51 -6.00 10.07 -9.56
CA GLN A 51 -6.05 9.08 -10.63
C GLN A 51 -5.67 7.70 -10.08
N ASN A 52 -6.47 6.68 -10.40
CA ASN A 52 -6.11 5.28 -10.09
C ASN A 52 -4.89 4.87 -10.92
N MET A 53 -3.85 4.41 -10.23
CA MET A 53 -2.58 4.03 -10.82
C MET A 53 -2.35 2.51 -10.78
N GLY A 54 -3.18 1.77 -10.05
CA GLY A 54 -3.08 0.33 -9.95
C GLY A 54 -3.66 -0.22 -8.66
N VAL A 55 -3.74 -1.55 -8.63
CA VAL A 55 -4.40 -2.31 -7.58
C VAL A 55 -3.68 -3.63 -7.36
N SER A 56 -3.70 -4.12 -6.11
CA SER A 56 -3.25 -5.43 -5.72
C SER A 56 -4.38 -6.15 -4.99
N PHE A 57 -4.54 -7.43 -5.33
CA PHE A 57 -5.49 -8.35 -4.73
C PHE A 57 -4.76 -9.35 -3.82
N MET A 58 -5.52 -10.08 -3.02
CA MET A 58 -5.01 -11.26 -2.35
C MET A 58 -4.77 -12.36 -3.39
N GLU A 59 -3.65 -13.06 -3.26
CA GLU A 59 -3.18 -14.06 -4.22
C GLU A 59 -3.77 -15.44 -3.95
N TYR A 60 -4.17 -15.73 -2.70
CA TYR A 60 -4.72 -17.03 -2.32
C TYR A 60 -5.78 -16.91 -1.22
N LYS A 61 -6.73 -17.86 -1.25
CA LYS A 61 -7.78 -17.99 -0.24
C LYS A 61 -7.18 -18.19 1.14
N GLY A 62 -7.60 -17.39 2.12
CA GLY A 62 -7.08 -17.42 3.48
C GLY A 62 -5.86 -16.53 3.75
N GLN A 63 -5.32 -15.86 2.72
CA GLN A 63 -4.43 -14.72 2.93
C GLN A 63 -5.14 -13.68 3.81
N SER A 64 -4.44 -13.13 4.79
CA SER A 64 -5.05 -12.17 5.73
C SER A 64 -4.80 -10.72 5.31
N ASN A 65 -3.65 -10.46 4.67
CA ASN A 65 -3.18 -9.11 4.38
C ASN A 65 -2.44 -9.04 3.03
N ILE A 66 -2.58 -7.91 2.34
CA ILE A 66 -1.72 -7.48 1.23
C ILE A 66 -0.60 -6.60 1.80
N ARG A 67 0.64 -6.82 1.35
CA ARG A 67 1.79 -5.99 1.74
C ARG A 67 2.50 -5.48 0.49
N LYS A 68 2.84 -4.19 0.47
CA LYS A 68 3.61 -3.57 -0.60
C LYS A 68 4.72 -2.69 -0.05
N THR A 69 5.85 -2.69 -0.74
CA THR A 69 6.99 -1.84 -0.42
C THR A 69 6.99 -0.63 -1.34
N ILE A 70 7.00 0.55 -0.75
CA ILE A 70 7.00 1.85 -1.41
C ILE A 70 8.33 2.52 -1.09
N ASN A 71 9.05 2.95 -2.11
CA ASN A 71 10.36 3.57 -1.96
C ASN A 71 10.25 5.09 -2.10
N CYS A 72 11.01 5.82 -1.28
CA CYS A 72 11.18 7.24 -1.48
C CYS A 72 12.25 7.50 -2.55
N ASN A 73 11.91 8.30 -3.54
CA ASN A 73 12.84 8.67 -4.59
C ASN A 73 13.67 9.92 -4.23
N LYS A 74 14.55 10.33 -5.15
CA LYS A 74 15.46 11.47 -4.94
C LYS A 74 14.71 12.81 -4.87
N ASN A 75 13.52 12.90 -5.45
CA ASN A 75 12.67 14.09 -5.47
C ASN A 75 11.77 14.21 -4.22
N GLY A 76 11.83 13.24 -3.30
CA GLY A 76 10.96 13.22 -2.11
C GLY A 76 9.53 12.77 -2.43
N GLU A 77 9.38 11.96 -3.49
CA GLU A 77 8.12 11.35 -3.89
C GLU A 77 8.16 9.85 -3.68
N TYR A 78 7.00 9.28 -3.35
CA TYR A 78 6.86 7.84 -3.19
C TYR A 78 6.68 7.16 -4.55
N GLU A 79 7.49 6.12 -4.79
CA GLU A 79 7.40 5.23 -5.93
C GLU A 79 7.10 3.81 -5.48
N LEU A 80 6.10 3.20 -6.12
CA LEU A 80 5.76 1.80 -5.97
C LEU A 80 6.13 1.07 -7.27
N GLU A 81 6.87 -0.02 -7.15
CA GLU A 81 7.31 -0.85 -8.28
C GLU A 81 6.49 -2.12 -8.33
N GLU A 82 5.77 -2.34 -9.43
CA GLU A 82 4.99 -3.55 -9.68
C GLU A 82 5.36 -4.10 -11.06
N ASN A 83 5.74 -5.37 -11.12
CA ASN A 83 6.14 -6.04 -12.36
C ASN A 83 7.22 -5.26 -13.16
N GLY A 84 8.16 -4.63 -12.44
CA GLY A 84 9.24 -3.83 -13.02
C GLY A 84 8.83 -2.42 -13.47
N ILE A 85 7.56 -2.03 -13.30
CA ILE A 85 7.04 -0.71 -13.62
C ILE A 85 6.99 0.13 -12.35
N LYS A 86 7.71 1.26 -12.35
CA LYS A 86 7.69 2.22 -11.26
C LYS A 86 6.62 3.26 -11.47
N THR A 87 5.82 3.47 -10.44
CA THR A 87 4.70 4.39 -10.48
C THR A 87 4.76 5.33 -9.30
N LEU A 88 4.69 6.64 -9.57
CA LEU A 88 4.57 7.66 -8.53
C LEU A 88 3.20 7.58 -7.87
N ILE A 89 3.16 7.63 -6.54
CA ILE A 89 1.93 7.56 -5.78
C ILE A 89 1.87 8.67 -4.72
N THR A 90 0.67 9.21 -4.54
CA THR A 90 0.37 10.23 -3.53
C THR A 90 -0.65 9.75 -2.52
N ALA A 91 -1.41 8.69 -2.84
CA ALA A 91 -2.38 8.10 -1.93
C ALA A 91 -2.52 6.58 -2.08
N ILE A 92 -3.03 5.95 -1.03
CA ILE A 92 -3.45 4.54 -1.02
C ILE A 92 -4.85 4.41 -0.42
N GLU A 93 -5.52 3.32 -0.77
CA GLU A 93 -6.78 2.92 -0.21
C GLU A 93 -6.77 1.42 0.07
N CYS A 94 -7.27 1.04 1.24
CA CYS A 94 -7.50 -0.35 1.60
C CYS A 94 -9.00 -0.60 1.59
N ILE A 95 -9.46 -1.29 0.55
CA ILE A 95 -10.87 -1.57 0.30
C ILE A 95 -11.16 -2.97 0.85
N VAL A 96 -12.20 -3.12 1.68
CA VAL A 96 -12.65 -4.44 2.14
C VAL A 96 -13.64 -4.98 1.13
N ALA A 97 -13.31 -6.10 0.50
CA ALA A 97 -14.16 -6.76 -0.49
C ALA A 97 -15.19 -7.69 0.17
N PHE A 98 -14.78 -8.45 1.20
CA PHE A 98 -15.66 -9.34 1.97
C PHE A 98 -15.15 -9.52 3.41
N SER A 99 -16.02 -9.36 4.40
CA SER A 99 -15.84 -9.98 5.73
C SER A 99 -16.69 -11.24 5.74
N HIS A 100 -16.09 -12.42 5.93
CA HIS A 100 -16.87 -13.62 6.17
C HIS A 100 -17.65 -13.44 7.48
N GLU A 101 -18.93 -13.09 7.41
CA GLU A 101 -19.89 -13.59 8.40
C GLU A 101 -20.07 -15.07 8.05
N GLU A 102 -19.62 -15.93 8.95
CA GLU A 102 -19.81 -17.37 8.82
C GLU A 102 -21.31 -17.66 8.59
N LEU A 103 -21.62 -18.40 7.51
CA LEU A 103 -22.96 -18.98 7.29
C LEU A 103 -23.15 -20.22 8.17
#